data_AF-A0A1S7SD25-F1
#
_entry.id   AF-A0A1S7SD25-F1
#
_cell.length_a   1.000
_cell.length_b   1.000
_cell.length_c   1.000
_cell.angle_alpha   90.00
_cell.angle_beta   90.00
_cell.angle_gamma   90.00
#
_symmetry.space_group_name_H-M   'P 1'
#
loop_
_entity.id
_entity.type
_entity.pdbx_description
1 polymer ?
#
loop_
_entity_poly.entity_id
_entity_poly.type
_entity_poly.pdbx_seq_one_letter_code
_entity_poly.pdbx_strand_id
1 'polypeptide(L)'
;MSLKSHNISRASEAVRARRILEATSAVSELVLRLQADHPHRSLDGILLVVSDKGVALVPNGKATARNSTNIPMPRGTRVRHLLAALMVEDGDVELAIKVLTVRLAEANEAGKTLNMYQDEAIGGPSVALHLAVRAFVDVDV
;
A
#
# COMPACT_ATOMS: atom_id res chain seq x y z
N MET A 1 -36.01 -24.00 -8.01
CA MET A 1 -34.84 -23.84 -7.11
C MET A 1 -33.73 -23.11 -7.89
N SER A 2 -32.86 -22.36 -7.20
CA SER A 2 -31.69 -21.62 -7.73
C SER A 2 -31.89 -20.13 -8.12
N LEU A 3 -32.22 -19.30 -7.13
CA LEU A 3 -32.04 -17.83 -7.19
C LEU A 3 -31.08 -17.30 -6.11
N LYS A 4 -30.65 -18.15 -5.16
CA LYS A 4 -29.80 -17.74 -4.04
C LYS A 4 -28.31 -17.60 -4.40
N SER A 5 -27.80 -18.40 -5.35
CA SER A 5 -26.36 -18.40 -5.69
C SER A 5 -25.93 -17.16 -6.49
N HIS A 6 -26.76 -16.68 -7.42
CA HIS A 6 -26.43 -15.50 -8.24
C HIS A 6 -26.36 -14.20 -7.44
N ASN A 7 -27.24 -14.01 -6.45
CA ASN A 7 -27.26 -12.80 -5.64
C ASN A 7 -26.07 -12.72 -4.65
N ILE A 8 -25.62 -13.86 -4.12
CA ILE A 8 -24.44 -13.94 -3.24
C ILE A 8 -23.16 -13.65 -4.04
N SER A 9 -23.06 -14.18 -5.27
CA SER A 9 -21.91 -13.91 -6.16
C SER A 9 -21.79 -12.42 -6.51
N ARG A 10 -22.90 -11.76 -6.87
CA ARG A 10 -22.90 -10.32 -7.22
C ARG A 10 -22.59 -9.43 -6.02
N ALA A 11 -23.11 -9.76 -4.84
CA ALA A 11 -22.78 -9.02 -3.61
C ALA A 11 -21.28 -9.13 -3.29
N SER A 12 -20.69 -10.32 -3.46
CA SER A 12 -19.25 -10.54 -3.28
C SER A 12 -18.40 -9.78 -4.30
N GLU A 13 -18.83 -9.71 -5.57
CA GLU A 13 -18.14 -8.96 -6.62
C GLU A 13 -18.21 -7.45 -6.38
N ALA A 14 -19.38 -6.91 -6.00
CA ALA A 14 -19.55 -5.50 -5.70
C ALA A 14 -18.67 -5.05 -4.52
N VAL A 15 -18.57 -5.88 -3.48
CA VAL A 15 -17.68 -5.64 -2.34
C VAL A 15 -16.22 -5.63 -2.79
N ARG A 16 -15.80 -6.61 -3.61
CA ARG A 16 -14.43 -6.67 -4.12
C ARG A 16 -14.10 -5.46 -5.01
N ALA A 17 -15.00 -5.06 -5.90
CA ALA A 17 -14.84 -3.88 -6.76
C ALA A 17 -14.71 -2.60 -5.92
N ARG A 18 -15.52 -2.47 -4.87
CA ARG A 18 -15.42 -1.34 -3.93
C ARG A 18 -14.05 -1.28 -3.26
N ARG A 19 -13.51 -2.41 -2.78
CA ARG A 19 -12.18 -2.44 -2.16
C ARG A 19 -11.07 -2.03 -3.14
N ILE A 20 -11.18 -2.44 -4.41
CA ILE A 20 -10.23 -2.02 -5.45
C ILE A 20 -10.30 -0.50 -5.68
N LEU A 21 -11.50 0.08 -5.70
CA LEU A 21 -11.68 1.53 -5.81
C LEU A 21 -11.12 2.27 -4.58
N GLU A 22 -11.36 1.77 -3.38
CA GLU A 22 -10.80 2.34 -2.14
C GLU A 22 -9.27 2.27 -2.14
N ALA A 23 -8.69 1.14 -2.55
CA ALA A 23 -7.25 0.99 -2.70
C ALA A 23 -6.65 1.92 -3.77
N THR A 24 -7.36 2.12 -4.88
CA THR A 24 -6.96 3.07 -5.93
C THR A 24 -7.01 4.49 -5.40
N SER A 25 -8.07 4.86 -4.69
CA SER A 25 -8.21 6.17 -4.04
C SER A 25 -7.07 6.43 -3.05
N ALA A 26 -6.65 5.41 -2.28
CA ALA A 26 -5.55 5.54 -1.34
C ALA A 26 -4.20 5.80 -2.03
N VAL A 27 -3.94 5.15 -3.17
CA VAL A 27 -2.76 5.46 -4.00
C VAL A 27 -2.85 6.88 -4.56
N SER A 28 -3.98 7.26 -5.15
CA SER A 28 -4.16 8.60 -5.71
C SER A 28 -3.98 9.70 -4.65
N GLU A 29 -4.50 9.50 -3.45
CA GLU A 29 -4.32 10.43 -2.34
C GLU A 29 -2.84 10.54 -1.93
N LEU A 30 -2.11 9.42 -1.86
CA LEU A 30 -0.67 9.45 -1.59
C LEU A 30 0.08 10.22 -2.67
N VAL A 31 -0.21 9.97 -3.94
CA VAL A 31 0.42 10.68 -5.07
C VAL A 31 0.17 12.19 -4.98
N LEU A 32 -1.08 12.60 -4.76
CA LEU A 32 -1.43 14.01 -4.62
C LEU A 32 -0.71 14.68 -3.44
N ARG A 33 -0.60 13.99 -2.29
CA ARG A 33 0.15 14.49 -1.13
C ARG A 33 1.64 14.63 -1.43
N LEU A 34 2.24 13.67 -2.14
CA LEU A 34 3.65 13.72 -2.52
C LEU A 34 3.94 14.82 -3.56
N GLN A 35 3.02 15.05 -4.50
CA GLN A 35 3.12 16.14 -5.48
C GLN A 35 3.05 17.52 -4.82
N ALA A 36 2.28 17.66 -3.74
CA ALA A 36 2.18 18.88 -2.96
C ALA A 36 3.35 19.10 -1.98
N ASP A 37 4.23 18.10 -1.82
CA ASP A 37 5.34 18.12 -0.87
C ASP A 37 6.66 18.55 -1.55
N HIS A 38 7.67 18.93 -0.76
CA HIS A 38 8.95 19.35 -1.28
C HIS A 38 9.72 18.13 -1.85
N PRO A 39 10.09 18.13 -3.16
CA PRO A 39 10.62 16.93 -3.84
C PRO A 39 11.93 16.42 -3.25
N HIS A 40 12.72 17.30 -2.62
CA HIS A 40 13.99 16.95 -1.97
C HIS A 40 13.86 16.65 -0.47
N ARG A 41 12.65 16.70 0.12
CA ARG A 41 12.44 16.35 1.53
C ARG A 41 12.88 14.90 1.75
N SER A 42 13.74 14.69 2.74
CA SER A 42 14.21 13.35 3.12
C SER A 42 13.06 12.54 3.72
N LEU A 43 13.04 11.25 3.37
CA LEU A 43 12.19 10.23 3.96
C LEU A 43 13.01 9.24 4.81
N ASP A 44 14.25 9.59 5.17
CA ASP A 44 15.03 8.80 6.12
C ASP A 44 14.33 8.72 7.47
N GLY A 45 14.24 7.50 8.02
CA GLY A 45 13.52 7.27 9.27
C GLY A 45 12.00 7.40 9.15
N ILE A 46 11.45 7.42 7.93
CA ILE A 46 10.01 7.35 7.66
C ILE A 46 9.60 5.92 7.28
N LEU A 47 8.42 5.52 7.75
CA LEU A 47 7.72 4.32 7.34
C LEU A 47 6.60 4.69 6.36
N LEU A 48 6.48 3.95 5.27
CA LEU A 48 5.26 3.88 4.49
C LEU A 48 4.35 2.82 5.13
N VAL A 49 3.25 3.27 5.70
CA VAL A 49 2.27 2.42 6.36
C VAL A 49 1.10 2.20 5.41
N VAL A 50 0.85 0.96 5.05
CA VAL A 50 -0.34 0.56 4.27
C VAL A 50 -1.29 -0.19 5.19
N SER A 51 -2.54 0.22 5.23
CA SER A 51 -3.62 -0.34 6.06
C SER A 51 -4.90 -0.51 5.27
N ASP A 52 -5.90 -1.15 5.85
CA ASP A 52 -7.27 -1.20 5.30
C ASP A 52 -7.92 0.20 5.16
N LYS A 53 -7.42 1.19 5.89
CA LYS A 53 -7.89 2.59 5.84
C LYS A 53 -7.13 3.47 4.86
N GLY A 54 -6.11 2.92 4.19
CA GLY A 54 -5.29 3.64 3.22
C GLY A 54 -3.83 3.71 3.64
N VAL A 55 -3.13 4.73 3.11
CA VAL A 55 -1.67 4.81 3.12
C VAL A 55 -1.18 6.10 3.77
N ALA A 56 -0.13 6.00 4.59
CA ALA A 56 0.46 7.14 5.26
C ALA A 56 1.99 7.05 5.34
N LEU A 57 2.64 8.21 5.31
CA LEU A 57 4.05 8.35 5.68
C LEU A 57 4.14 8.80 7.13
N VAL A 58 4.78 8.00 7.99
CA VAL A 58 4.90 8.30 9.42
C VAL A 58 6.34 8.16 9.91
N PRO A 59 6.79 8.97 10.88
CA PRO A 59 8.07 8.75 11.54
C PRO A 59 8.18 7.35 12.16
N ASN A 60 9.35 6.73 12.03
CA ASN A 60 9.67 5.47 12.68
C ASN A 60 9.55 5.61 14.20
N GLY A 61 8.92 4.64 14.86
CA GLY A 61 8.62 4.67 16.29
C GLY A 61 7.25 5.24 16.68
N LYS A 62 6.43 5.70 15.73
CA LYS A 62 5.00 5.95 16.01
C LYS A 62 4.21 4.65 15.96
N ALA A 63 3.28 4.49 16.90
CA ALA A 63 2.34 3.37 16.90
C ALA A 63 1.52 3.37 15.60
N THR A 64 1.53 2.24 14.89
CA THR A 64 0.78 2.08 13.64
C THR A 64 -0.55 1.38 13.90
N ALA A 65 -1.48 1.52 12.95
CA ALA A 65 -2.79 0.89 13.03
C ALA A 65 -2.67 -0.63 13.18
N ARG A 66 -3.66 -1.26 13.84
CA ARG A 66 -3.81 -2.71 13.81
C ARG A 66 -4.05 -3.14 12.36
N ASN A 67 -3.44 -4.26 11.95
CA ASN A 67 -3.56 -4.79 10.59
C ASN A 67 -3.01 -3.80 9.53
N SER A 68 -1.73 -3.44 9.70
CA SER A 68 -0.98 -2.63 8.74
C SER A 68 0.32 -3.34 8.34
N THR A 69 0.84 -2.95 7.19
CA THR A 69 2.23 -3.23 6.81
C THR A 69 3.04 -1.96 6.94
N ASN A 70 4.22 -2.09 7.54
CA ASN A 70 5.08 -0.97 7.89
C ASN A 70 6.36 -1.10 7.09
N ILE A 71 6.40 -0.48 5.91
CA ILE A 71 7.54 -0.59 5.00
C ILE A 71 8.53 0.54 5.29
N PRO A 72 9.76 0.25 5.76
CA PRO A 72 10.76 1.29 5.93
C PRO A 72 11.17 1.86 4.57
N MET A 73 11.25 3.19 4.49
CA MET A 73 11.81 3.83 3.31
C MET A 73 13.30 3.50 3.20
N PRO A 74 13.80 3.14 2.00
CA PRO A 74 15.22 2.97 1.78
C PRO A 74 16.03 4.20 2.22
N ARG A 75 17.26 3.97 2.66
CA ARG A 75 18.15 5.09 3.05
C ARG A 75 18.43 5.97 1.84
N GLY A 76 18.34 7.28 2.01
CA GLY A 76 18.51 8.25 0.92
C GLY A 76 17.23 8.50 0.11
N THR A 77 16.11 7.85 0.44
CA THR A 77 14.83 8.14 -0.20
C THR A 77 14.43 9.59 0.06
N ARG A 78 14.05 10.29 -1.01
CA ARG A 78 13.42 11.61 -0.98
C ARG A 78 12.04 11.50 -1.61
N VAL A 79 11.18 12.48 -1.35
CA VAL A 79 9.81 12.54 -1.91
C VAL A 79 9.78 12.25 -3.40
N ARG A 80 10.70 12.84 -4.19
CA ARG A 80 10.76 12.60 -5.65
C ARG A 80 10.98 11.14 -6.04
N HIS A 81 11.75 10.37 -5.25
CA HIS A 81 12.04 8.97 -5.59
C HIS A 81 10.79 8.11 -5.39
N LEU A 82 10.08 8.30 -4.28
CA LEU A 82 8.82 7.61 -4.02
C LEU A 82 7.74 8.01 -5.03
N LEU A 83 7.65 9.31 -5.35
CA LEU A 83 6.72 9.80 -6.36
C LEU A 83 7.02 9.21 -7.75
N ALA A 84 8.29 9.19 -8.18
CA ALA A 84 8.70 8.60 -9.45
C ALA A 84 8.34 7.11 -9.51
N ALA A 85 8.59 6.37 -8.42
CA ALA A 85 8.27 4.95 -8.34
C ALA A 85 6.75 4.67 -8.39
N LEU A 86 5.93 5.58 -7.85
CA LEU A 86 4.46 5.51 -7.92
C LEU A 86 3.88 5.90 -9.28
N MET A 87 4.62 6.69 -10.07
CA MET A 87 4.16 7.18 -11.37
C MET A 87 4.55 6.26 -12.54
N VAL A 88 5.23 5.14 -12.26
CA VAL A 88 5.46 4.09 -13.26
C VAL A 88 4.13 3.45 -13.63
N GLU A 89 3.77 3.51 -14.90
CA GLU A 89 2.58 2.82 -15.42
C GLU A 89 2.69 1.31 -15.16
N ASP A 90 1.65 0.74 -14.55
CA ASP A 90 1.62 -0.65 -14.06
C ASP A 90 2.82 -1.01 -13.15
N GLY A 91 3.34 -0.01 -12.41
CA GLY A 91 4.50 -0.16 -11.55
C GLY A 91 4.27 -0.98 -10.29
N ASP A 92 5.32 -1.67 -9.85
CA ASP A 92 5.30 -2.55 -8.67
C ASP A 92 4.87 -1.84 -7.38
N VAL A 93 5.21 -0.55 -7.20
CA VAL A 93 4.87 0.21 -5.99
C VAL A 93 3.36 0.42 -5.88
N GLU A 94 2.73 0.93 -6.94
CA GLU A 94 1.28 1.13 -6.98
C GLU A 94 0.55 -0.20 -6.80
N LEU A 95 0.96 -1.24 -7.52
CA LEU A 95 0.34 -2.55 -7.45
C LEU A 95 0.46 -3.16 -6.05
N ALA A 96 1.64 -3.08 -5.43
CA ALA A 96 1.88 -3.60 -4.09
C ALA A 96 0.98 -2.89 -3.05
N ILE A 97 0.88 -1.55 -3.10
CA ILE A 97 -0.02 -0.80 -2.20
C ILE A 97 -1.48 -1.26 -2.37
N LYS A 98 -1.93 -1.43 -3.61
CA LYS A 98 -3.30 -1.88 -3.88
C LYS A 98 -3.57 -3.28 -3.33
N VAL A 99 -2.66 -4.22 -3.59
CA VAL A 99 -2.73 -5.60 -3.06
C VAL A 99 -2.78 -5.59 -1.53
N LEU A 100 -1.86 -4.88 -0.89
CA LEU A 100 -1.79 -4.77 0.56
C LEU A 100 -3.09 -4.21 1.15
N THR A 101 -3.59 -3.10 0.60
CA THR A 101 -4.83 -2.46 1.06
C THR A 101 -6.01 -3.42 0.99
N VAL A 102 -6.17 -4.14 -0.13
CA VAL A 102 -7.26 -5.11 -0.30
C VAL A 102 -7.13 -6.28 0.67
N ARG A 103 -5.93 -6.86 0.83
CA ARG A 103 -5.70 -8.00 1.73
C ARG A 103 -5.91 -7.65 3.19
N LEU A 104 -5.49 -6.46 3.60
CA LEU A 104 -5.69 -5.98 4.97
C LEU A 104 -7.18 -5.70 5.23
N ALA A 105 -7.91 -5.13 4.26
CA ALA A 105 -9.36 -4.96 4.38
C ALA A 105 -10.10 -6.31 4.50
N GLU A 106 -9.77 -7.28 3.63
CA GLU A 106 -10.31 -8.65 3.68
C GLU A 106 -10.06 -9.33 5.04
N ALA A 107 -8.85 -9.19 5.58
CA ALA A 107 -8.52 -9.74 6.89
C ALA A 107 -9.28 -9.05 8.02
N ASN A 108 -9.38 -7.71 7.99
CA ASN A 108 -10.07 -6.95 9.04
C ASN A 108 -11.56 -7.32 9.11
N GLU A 109 -12.23 -7.41 7.96
CA GLU A 109 -13.63 -7.85 7.88
C GLU A 109 -13.84 -9.28 8.39
N ALA A 110 -12.87 -10.17 8.14
CA ALA A 110 -12.88 -11.54 8.64
C ALA A 110 -12.50 -11.64 10.13
N GLY A 111 -12.24 -10.52 10.83
CA GLY A 111 -11.77 -10.50 12.22
C GLY A 111 -10.36 -11.07 12.39
N LYS A 112 -9.58 -11.18 11.30
CA LYS A 112 -8.22 -11.70 11.28
C LYS A 112 -7.22 -10.55 11.39
N THR A 113 -6.04 -10.84 11.90
CA THR A 113 -4.90 -9.92 11.91
C THR A 113 -3.78 -10.58 11.12
N LEU A 114 -3.29 -9.89 10.09
CA LEU A 114 -2.15 -10.33 9.31
C LEU A 114 -0.86 -9.72 9.87
N ASN A 115 0.23 -10.48 9.77
CA ASN A 115 1.58 -10.10 10.15
C ASN A 115 2.49 -10.19 8.93
N MET A 116 3.10 -9.07 8.55
CA MET A 116 3.92 -9.00 7.33
C MET A 116 5.14 -9.94 7.29
N TYR A 117 5.58 -10.46 8.45
CA TYR A 117 6.68 -11.41 8.54
C TYR A 117 6.24 -12.87 8.52
N GLN A 118 4.94 -13.13 8.70
CA GLN A 118 4.39 -14.49 8.78
C GLN A 118 3.43 -14.80 7.62
N ASP A 119 2.75 -13.78 7.10
CA ASP A 119 1.75 -13.92 6.04
C ASP A 119 2.33 -13.51 4.69
N GLU A 120 2.68 -14.49 3.85
CA GLU A 120 3.27 -14.26 2.52
C GLU A 120 2.41 -13.34 1.64
N ALA A 121 1.08 -13.41 1.79
CA ALA A 121 0.11 -12.61 1.04
C ALA A 121 0.29 -11.09 1.23
N ILE A 122 0.95 -10.66 2.30
CA ILE A 122 1.31 -9.25 2.54
C ILE A 122 2.83 -9.05 2.69
N GLY A 123 3.60 -10.07 3.07
CA GLY A 123 5.05 -10.00 3.16
C GLY A 123 5.73 -9.83 1.79
N GLY A 124 5.35 -10.63 0.81
CA GLY A 124 5.89 -10.54 -0.56
C GLY A 124 5.70 -9.15 -1.19
N PRO A 125 4.45 -8.63 -1.25
CA PRO A 125 4.19 -7.28 -1.74
C PRO A 125 4.93 -6.19 -0.95
N SER A 126 5.09 -6.34 0.37
CA SER A 126 5.84 -5.38 1.19
C SER A 126 7.32 -5.31 0.82
N VAL A 127 7.94 -6.47 0.54
CA VAL A 127 9.33 -6.55 0.07
C VAL A 127 9.46 -5.98 -1.34
N ALA A 128 8.55 -6.35 -2.25
CA ALA A 128 8.54 -5.83 -3.62
C ALA A 128 8.45 -4.30 -3.62
N LEU A 129 7.57 -3.72 -2.80
CA LEU A 129 7.45 -2.28 -2.63
C LEU A 129 8.77 -1.65 -2.18
N HIS A 130 9.40 -2.21 -1.14
CA HIS A 130 10.68 -1.68 -0.63
C HIS A 130 11.77 -1.69 -1.70
N LEU A 131 11.91 -2.81 -2.43
CA LEU A 131 12.90 -2.95 -3.48
C LEU A 131 12.62 -2.05 -4.68
N ALA A 132 11.36 -1.91 -5.08
CA ALA A 132 10.97 -1.03 -6.17
C ALA A 132 11.29 0.43 -5.84
N VAL A 133 10.98 0.92 -4.63
CA VAL A 133 11.39 2.28 -4.21
C VAL A 133 12.91 2.43 -4.18
N ARG A 134 13.63 1.40 -3.71
CA ARG A 134 15.10 1.43 -3.62
C ARG A 134 15.76 1.58 -4.99
N ALA A 135 15.23 0.94 -6.03
CA ALA A 135 15.75 1.07 -7.38
C ALA A 135 15.79 2.53 -7.87
N PHE A 136 14.83 3.37 -7.46
CA PHE A 136 14.83 4.80 -7.79
C PHE A 136 15.79 5.65 -6.95
N VAL A 137 16.24 5.13 -5.81
CA VAL A 137 17.28 5.79 -5.01
C VAL A 137 18.66 5.52 -5.61
N ASP A 138 18.89 4.29 -6.08
CA ASP A 138 20.20 3.84 -6.55
C ASP A 138 20.56 4.38 -7.97
N VAL A 139 19.57 4.86 -8.74
CA VAL A 139 19.77 5.43 -10.09
C VAL A 139 20.17 6.93 -10.07
N ASP A 140 19.91 7.62 -8.96
CA ASP A 140 20.08 9.08 -8.82
C ASP A 140 21.52 9.47 -8.32
N VAL A 141 22.54 8.65 -8.61
CA VAL A 141 23.97 8.89 -8.27
C VAL A 141 24.69 9.70 -9.35
#